data_AF-A0A2M7ZPQ2-F1
#
_entry.id   AF-A0A2M7ZPQ2-F1
#
_cell.length_a   1.000
_cell.length_b   1.000
_cell.length_c   1.000
_cell.angle_alpha   90.00
_cell.angle_beta   90.00
_cell.angle_gamma   90.00
#
_symmetry.space_group_name_H-M   'P 1'
#
loop_
_entity.id
_entity.type
_entity.pdbx_description
1 polymer ?
#
loop_
_entity_poly.entity_id
_entity_poly.type
_entity_poly.pdbx_seq_one_letter_code
_entity_poly.pdbx_strand_id
1 'polypeptide(L)'
;MGFIETAFIIGSGHVGLSVSKILKLLGFYIIVFDDRAEVYTIKQNIYADEIIICKYHEVGNKIIEGDNSFIVITTSNYLTDTEALISVINKKVKYIGMMGSKRKIRNIFNALKEKGINENLISKVHSPIGQEIGAETPDEIAVSIAAEIIKVKNK
;
A
#
# COMPACT_ATOMS: atom_id res chain seq x y z
N MET A 1 -17.98 -20.23 0.87
CA MET A 1 -16.56 -20.00 0.52
C MET A 1 -16.29 -18.54 0.87
N GLY A 2 -15.55 -18.28 1.95
CA GLY A 2 -15.16 -16.91 2.29
C GLY A 2 -14.18 -16.40 1.24
N PHE A 3 -14.32 -15.14 0.83
CA PHE A 3 -13.28 -14.49 0.03
C PHE A 3 -11.98 -14.45 0.85
N ILE A 4 -10.84 -14.61 0.20
CA ILE A 4 -9.53 -14.47 0.83
C ILE A 4 -9.17 -12.99 0.83
N GLU A 5 -8.60 -12.51 1.93
CA GLU A 5 -8.18 -11.12 2.05
C GLU A 5 -6.93 -10.91 1.22
N THR A 6 -6.97 -9.93 0.32
CA THR A 6 -5.87 -9.67 -0.62
C THR A 6 -5.21 -8.35 -0.28
N ALA A 7 -3.89 -8.40 -0.06
CA ALA A 7 -3.06 -7.22 0.12
C ALA A 7 -2.33 -6.90 -1.20
N PHE A 8 -2.61 -5.71 -1.74
CA PHE A 8 -1.95 -5.14 -2.90
C PHE A 8 -0.88 -4.17 -2.42
N ILE A 9 0.39 -4.59 -2.47
CA ILE A 9 1.54 -3.81 -1.98
C ILE A 9 2.19 -3.12 -3.17
N ILE A 10 2.21 -1.79 -3.16
CA ILE A 10 2.79 -0.97 -4.22
C ILE A 10 4.13 -0.43 -3.75
N GLY A 11 5.21 -0.98 -4.30
CA GLY A 11 6.60 -0.73 -3.94
C GLY A 11 7.23 -1.95 -3.27
N SER A 12 8.24 -2.53 -3.93
CA SER A 12 8.94 -3.74 -3.50
C SER A 12 10.19 -3.48 -2.67
N GLY A 13 10.36 -2.30 -2.05
CA GLY A 13 11.51 -1.99 -1.18
C GLY A 13 11.52 -2.81 0.12
N HIS A 14 12.45 -2.51 1.03
CA HIS A 14 12.58 -3.23 2.32
C HIS A 14 11.28 -3.24 3.14
N VAL A 15 10.54 -2.13 3.18
CA VAL A 15 9.25 -2.07 3.88
C VAL A 15 8.21 -2.93 3.18
N GLY A 16 8.10 -2.87 1.85
CA GLY A 16 7.16 -3.70 1.08
C GLY A 16 7.42 -5.20 1.26
N LEU A 17 8.68 -5.61 1.30
CA LEU A 17 9.09 -6.99 1.64
C LEU A 17 8.65 -7.38 3.07
N SER A 18 8.88 -6.49 4.04
CA SER A 18 8.54 -6.75 5.45
C SER A 18 7.02 -6.82 5.66
N VAL A 19 6.26 -5.94 4.99
CA VAL A 19 4.79 -5.98 4.97
C VAL A 19 4.29 -7.28 4.33
N SER A 20 4.88 -7.70 3.20
CA SER A 20 4.54 -8.98 2.56
C SER A 20 4.68 -10.14 3.53
N LYS A 21 5.82 -10.21 4.24
CA LYS A 21 6.10 -11.23 5.26
C LYS A 21 5.06 -11.25 6.36
N ILE A 22 4.79 -10.11 6.99
CA ILE A 22 3.84 -10.05 8.12
C ILE A 22 2.40 -10.35 7.68
N LEU A 23 1.95 -9.79 6.55
CA LEU A 23 0.58 -10.03 6.06
C LEU A 23 0.39 -11.48 5.58
N LYS A 24 1.44 -12.11 5.01
CA LYS A 24 1.40 -13.54 4.65
C LYS A 24 1.19 -14.42 5.88
N LEU A 25 1.87 -14.12 7.00
CA LEU A 25 1.66 -14.82 8.27
C LEU A 25 0.23 -14.65 8.81
N LEU A 26 -0.43 -13.55 8.48
CA LEU A 26 -1.83 -13.26 8.86
C LEU A 26 -2.86 -13.86 7.88
N GLY A 27 -2.41 -14.63 6.88
CA GLY A 27 -3.28 -15.35 5.95
C GLY A 27 -3.78 -14.54 4.75
N PHE A 28 -3.17 -13.38 4.45
CA PHE A 28 -3.50 -12.62 3.25
C PHE A 28 -2.89 -13.27 2.00
N TYR A 29 -3.59 -13.13 0.87
CA TYR A 29 -3.02 -13.32 -0.46
C TYR A 29 -2.27 -12.04 -0.86
N ILE A 30 -1.01 -12.15 -1.26
CA ILE A 30 -0.12 -10.99 -1.42
C ILE A 30 0.21 -10.77 -2.90
N ILE A 31 -0.17 -9.61 -3.42
CA ILE A 31 0.21 -9.15 -4.77
C ILE A 31 1.08 -7.91 -4.63
N VAL A 32 2.28 -7.96 -5.20
CA VAL A 32 3.26 -6.88 -5.11
C VAL A 32 3.48 -6.25 -6.48
N PHE A 33 3.50 -4.92 -6.53
CA PHE A 33 3.79 -4.14 -7.73
C PHE A 33 5.07 -3.32 -7.53
N ASP A 34 5.92 -3.26 -8.56
CA ASP A 34 7.02 -2.28 -8.64
C ASP A 34 7.24 -1.92 -10.11
N ASP A 35 7.72 -0.71 -10.38
CA ASP A 35 8.03 -0.24 -11.73
C ASP A 35 9.46 -0.57 -12.17
N ARG A 36 10.24 -1.15 -11.25
CA ARG A 36 11.65 -1.52 -11.42
C ARG A 36 11.82 -3.03 -11.25
N ALA A 37 12.33 -3.70 -12.28
CA ALA A 37 12.56 -5.16 -12.25
C ALA A 37 13.82 -5.55 -11.46
N GLU A 38 14.75 -4.61 -11.28
CA GLU A 38 16.08 -4.80 -10.72
C GLU A 38 16.13 -4.64 -9.19
N VAL A 39 15.01 -4.33 -8.55
CA VAL A 39 14.92 -4.15 -7.09
C VAL A 39 15.30 -5.46 -6.41
N TYR A 40 16.41 -5.44 -5.67
CA TYR A 40 17.00 -6.63 -5.07
C TYR A 40 16.04 -7.42 -4.18
N THR A 41 15.17 -6.73 -3.44
CA THR A 41 14.18 -7.33 -2.55
C THR A 41 13.06 -8.09 -3.27
N ILE A 42 12.86 -7.92 -4.59
CA ILE A 42 11.93 -8.74 -5.38
C ILE A 42 12.32 -10.22 -5.27
N LYS A 43 13.61 -10.55 -5.43
CA LYS A 43 14.09 -11.93 -5.34
C LYS A 43 13.99 -12.51 -3.92
N GLN A 44 13.98 -11.64 -2.91
CA GLN A 44 13.85 -12.03 -1.51
C GLN A 44 12.40 -12.20 -1.08
N ASN A 45 11.44 -11.69 -1.87
CA ASN A 45 10.03 -11.67 -1.50
C ASN A 45 9.34 -13.00 -1.81
N ILE A 46 9.79 -14.06 -1.13
CA ILE A 46 9.18 -15.39 -1.17
C ILE A 46 7.78 -15.43 -0.52
N TYR A 47 7.34 -14.33 0.09
CA TYR A 47 6.05 -14.19 0.76
C TYR A 47 4.95 -13.67 -0.17
N ALA A 48 5.34 -13.03 -1.27
CA ALA A 48 4.43 -12.60 -2.31
C ALA A 48 3.90 -13.82 -3.06
N ASP A 49 2.58 -13.90 -3.24
CA ASP A 49 1.95 -14.88 -4.12
C ASP A 49 2.13 -14.48 -5.59
N GLU A 50 2.10 -13.17 -5.85
CA GLU A 50 2.34 -12.60 -7.18
C GLU A 50 3.24 -11.36 -7.08
N ILE A 51 4.17 -11.23 -8.03
CA ILE A 51 4.97 -10.02 -8.23
C ILE A 51 4.78 -9.56 -9.67
N ILE A 52 4.29 -8.34 -9.85
CA ILE A 52 3.95 -7.77 -11.15
C ILE A 52 4.80 -6.52 -11.38
N ILE A 53 5.62 -6.57 -12.43
CA ILE A 53 6.40 -5.40 -12.86
C ILE A 53 5.56 -4.56 -13.82
N CYS A 54 5.14 -3.39 -13.38
CA CYS A 54 4.39 -2.45 -14.22
C CYS A 54 4.54 -1.01 -13.70
N LYS A 55 4.16 -0.04 -14.54
CA LYS A 55 4.18 1.37 -14.11
C LYS A 55 3.12 1.62 -13.04
N TYR A 56 3.41 2.48 -12.06
CA TYR A 56 2.52 2.73 -10.93
C TYR A 56 1.15 3.30 -11.34
N HIS A 57 1.11 4.09 -12.42
CA HIS A 57 -0.15 4.60 -12.98
C HIS A 57 -1.06 3.49 -13.57
N GLU A 58 -0.54 2.30 -13.84
CA GLU A 58 -1.31 1.16 -14.36
C GLU A 58 -1.81 0.22 -13.27
N VAL A 59 -1.34 0.37 -12.02
CA VAL A 59 -1.65 -0.58 -10.92
C VAL A 59 -3.14 -0.66 -10.66
N GLY A 60 -3.85 0.48 -10.71
CA GLY A 60 -5.31 0.53 -10.58
C GLY A 60 -6.05 -0.45 -11.49
N ASN A 61 -5.57 -0.70 -12.72
CA ASN A 61 -6.23 -1.63 -13.65
C ASN A 61 -6.14 -3.10 -13.23
N LYS A 62 -5.25 -3.40 -12.27
CA LYS A 62 -4.95 -4.74 -11.77
C LYS A 62 -5.51 -4.97 -10.35
N ILE A 63 -6.10 -3.93 -9.73
CA ILE A 63 -6.76 -4.04 -8.42
C ILE A 63 -8.16 -4.61 -8.60
N ILE A 64 -8.41 -5.71 -7.90
CA ILE A 64 -9.75 -6.27 -7.73
C ILE A 64 -10.44 -5.49 -6.60
N GLU A 65 -11.57 -4.87 -6.90
CA GLU A 65 -12.38 -4.14 -5.91
C GLU A 65 -13.14 -5.09 -4.99
N GLY A 66 -13.39 -4.67 -3.75
CA GLY A 66 -14.08 -5.49 -2.76
C GLY A 66 -13.71 -5.16 -1.32
N ASP A 67 -14.55 -5.59 -0.39
CA ASP A 67 -14.35 -5.40 1.05
C ASP A 67 -13.26 -6.31 1.64
N ASN A 68 -12.68 -7.19 0.83
CA ASN A 68 -11.53 -8.04 1.15
C ASN A 68 -10.22 -7.51 0.54
N SER A 69 -10.23 -6.34 -0.12
CA SER A 69 -9.06 -5.76 -0.78
C SER A 69 -8.41 -4.64 0.06
N PHE A 70 -7.10 -4.73 0.23
CA PHE A 70 -6.31 -3.81 1.05
C PHE A 70 -5.11 -3.30 0.26
N ILE A 71 -4.96 -1.99 0.12
CA ILE A 71 -3.88 -1.38 -0.67
C ILE A 71 -2.88 -0.73 0.28
N VAL A 72 -1.60 -1.04 0.08
CA VAL A 72 -0.48 -0.51 0.85
C VAL A 72 0.54 0.12 -0.09
N ILE A 73 0.73 1.44 0.02
CA ILE A 73 1.68 2.20 -0.81
C ILE A 73 2.95 2.45 -0.02
N THR A 74 4.05 1.83 -0.44
CA THR A 74 5.39 1.87 0.17
C THR A 74 6.47 2.20 -0.85
N THR A 75 6.18 3.08 -1.83
CA THR A 75 7.16 3.47 -2.85
C THR A 75 8.23 4.43 -2.28
N SER A 76 9.19 4.84 -3.12
CA SER A 76 10.43 5.48 -2.65
C SER A 76 10.36 7.01 -2.53
N ASN A 77 9.50 7.69 -3.29
CA ASN A 77 9.56 9.14 -3.39
C ASN A 77 8.21 9.80 -3.72
N TYR A 78 8.19 11.13 -3.66
CA TYR A 78 6.99 11.94 -3.89
C TYR A 78 6.28 11.63 -5.21
N LEU A 79 7.02 11.47 -6.32
CA LEU A 79 6.41 11.25 -7.63
C LEU A 79 5.79 9.87 -7.72
N THR A 80 6.52 8.83 -7.30
CA THR A 80 6.04 7.44 -7.35
C THR A 80 4.85 7.22 -6.42
N ASP A 81 4.86 7.82 -5.22
CA ASP A 81 3.70 7.77 -4.30
C ASP A 81 2.49 8.48 -4.88
N THR A 82 2.69 9.63 -5.54
CA THR A 82 1.61 10.37 -6.19
C THR A 82 1.00 9.56 -7.33
N GLU A 83 1.83 8.97 -8.20
CA GLU A 83 1.36 8.12 -9.31
C GLU A 83 0.61 6.88 -8.81
N ALA A 84 1.16 6.19 -7.80
CA ALA A 84 0.53 5.04 -7.19
C ALA A 84 -0.82 5.41 -6.56
N LEU A 85 -0.87 6.51 -5.80
CA LEU A 85 -2.10 6.93 -5.15
C LEU A 85 -3.17 7.33 -6.17
N ILE A 86 -2.83 8.09 -7.21
CA ILE A 86 -3.78 8.47 -8.27
C ILE A 86 -4.39 7.24 -8.93
N SER A 87 -3.60 6.19 -9.17
CA SER A 87 -4.10 5.00 -9.87
C SER A 87 -5.11 4.20 -9.05
N VAL A 88 -5.08 4.32 -7.71
CA VAL A 88 -5.92 3.50 -6.81
C VAL A 88 -6.94 4.29 -5.97
N ILE A 89 -6.85 5.61 -5.87
CA ILE A 89 -7.67 6.42 -4.95
C ILE A 89 -9.18 6.34 -5.21
N ASN A 90 -9.58 6.04 -6.44
CA ASN A 90 -11.00 5.87 -6.83
C ASN A 90 -11.52 4.44 -6.60
N LYS A 91 -10.66 3.50 -6.17
CA LYS A 91 -11.04 2.10 -6.03
C LYS A 91 -11.95 1.87 -4.83
N LYS A 92 -12.96 1.02 -5.02
CA LYS A 92 -13.86 0.57 -3.95
C LYS A 92 -13.21 -0.60 -3.21
N VAL A 93 -12.33 -0.28 -2.27
CA VAL A 93 -11.61 -1.26 -1.45
C VAL A 93 -11.80 -0.96 0.02
N LYS A 94 -11.58 -1.97 0.88
CA LYS A 94 -11.73 -1.83 2.34
C LYS A 94 -10.73 -0.86 2.95
N TYR A 95 -9.54 -0.75 2.35
CA TYR A 95 -8.44 0.01 2.91
C TYR A 95 -7.47 0.53 1.84
N ILE A 96 -7.04 1.79 1.99
CA ILE A 96 -5.91 2.37 1.27
C ILE A 96 -5.01 3.07 2.29
N GLY A 97 -3.78 2.60 2.41
CA GLY A 97 -2.76 3.19 3.26
C GLY A 97 -1.55 3.67 2.46
N MET A 98 -1.00 4.82 2.83
CA MET A 98 0.19 5.39 2.19
C MET A 98 1.26 5.78 3.19
N MET A 99 2.47 5.25 2.98
CA MET A 99 3.65 5.53 3.79
C MET A 99 4.29 6.87 3.41
N GLY A 100 4.67 7.65 4.42
CA GLY A 100 5.44 8.87 4.19
C GLY A 100 5.57 9.77 5.40
N SER A 101 6.48 10.74 5.31
CA SER A 101 6.53 11.81 6.30
C SER A 101 5.30 12.70 6.19
N LYS A 102 4.87 13.30 7.32
CA LYS A 102 3.74 14.25 7.37
C LYS A 102 3.87 15.37 6.32
N ARG A 103 5.10 15.83 6.06
CA ARG A 103 5.39 16.85 5.04
C ARG A 103 5.15 16.31 3.62
N LYS A 104 5.68 15.12 3.29
CA LYS A 104 5.49 14.50 1.97
C LYS A 104 4.01 14.29 1.68
N ILE A 105 3.29 13.70 2.63
CA ILE A 105 1.85 13.39 2.52
C ILE A 105 1.04 14.66 2.27
N ARG A 106 1.29 15.72 3.05
CA ARG A 106 0.60 17.02 2.88
C ARG A 106 0.79 17.56 1.46
N ASN A 107 2.01 17.53 0.94
CA ASN A 107 2.30 18.01 -0.41
C ASN A 107 1.55 17.18 -1.47
N ILE A 108 1.53 15.84 -1.32
CA ILE A 108 0.81 14.95 -2.25
C ILE A 108 -0.68 15.28 -2.22
N PHE A 109 -1.28 15.36 -1.04
CA PHE A 109 -2.72 15.62 -0.90
C PHE A 109 -3.10 16.99 -1.47
N ASN A 110 -2.29 18.02 -1.26
CA ASN A 110 -2.52 19.33 -1.87
C ASN A 110 -2.47 19.25 -3.40
N ALA A 111 -1.46 18.58 -3.97
CA ALA A 111 -1.36 18.41 -5.42
C ALA A 111 -2.54 17.61 -6.01
N LEU A 112 -3.08 16.63 -5.27
CA LEU A 112 -4.29 15.92 -5.69
C LEU A 112 -5.52 16.82 -5.70
N LYS A 113 -5.69 17.68 -4.69
CA LYS A 113 -6.77 18.66 -4.64
C LYS A 113 -6.69 19.68 -5.77
N GLU A 114 -5.49 20.18 -6.06
CA GLU A 114 -5.24 21.09 -7.19
C GLU A 114 -5.57 20.45 -8.54
N LYS A 115 -5.41 19.13 -8.66
CA LYS A 115 -5.83 18.33 -9.82
C LYS A 115 -7.33 17.99 -9.85
N GLY A 116 -8.12 18.48 -8.89
CA GLY A 116 -9.56 18.26 -8.82
C GLY A 116 -9.99 16.91 -8.24
N ILE A 117 -9.09 16.16 -7.59
CA ILE A 117 -9.47 14.93 -6.90
C ILE A 117 -10.33 15.27 -5.68
N ASN A 118 -11.44 14.56 -5.54
CA ASN A 118 -12.42 14.79 -4.49
C ASN A 118 -11.82 14.58 -3.08
N GLU A 119 -12.00 15.56 -2.20
CA GLU A 119 -11.49 15.51 -0.83
C GLU A 119 -12.04 14.34 0.00
N ASN A 120 -13.25 13.87 -0.31
CA ASN A 120 -13.85 12.69 0.33
C ASN A 120 -13.11 11.40 -0.01
N LEU A 121 -12.38 11.34 -1.13
CA LEU A 121 -11.53 10.20 -1.45
C LEU A 121 -10.19 10.32 -0.75
N ILE A 122 -9.60 11.52 -0.75
CA ILE A 122 -8.34 11.80 -0.07
C ILE A 122 -8.45 11.52 1.43
N SER A 123 -9.55 11.92 2.06
CA SER A 123 -9.80 11.70 3.50
C SER A 123 -9.98 10.23 3.91
N LYS A 124 -10.22 9.32 2.95
CA LYS A 124 -10.26 7.87 3.19
C LYS A 124 -8.87 7.22 3.19
N VAL A 125 -7.83 7.93 2.77
CA VAL A 125 -6.47 7.41 2.72
C VAL A 125 -5.84 7.47 4.11
N HIS A 126 -5.43 6.31 4.62
CA HIS A 126 -4.71 6.20 5.89
C HIS A 126 -3.25 6.65 5.70
N SER A 127 -2.90 7.84 6.22
CA SER A 127 -1.57 8.41 6.01
C SER A 127 -1.16 9.39 7.14
N PRO A 128 0.03 9.23 7.74
CA PRO A 128 0.97 8.12 7.57
C PRO A 128 0.32 6.78 7.94
N ILE A 129 0.63 5.75 7.14
CA ILE A 129 0.11 4.40 7.35
C ILE A 129 0.63 3.78 8.66
N GLY A 130 -0.20 2.98 9.33
CA GLY A 130 0.18 2.20 10.50
C GLY A 130 -0.04 2.90 11.84
N GLN A 131 0.00 2.12 12.93
CA GLN A 131 -0.18 2.66 14.28
C GLN A 131 1.08 3.37 14.80
N GLU A 132 0.88 4.40 15.62
CA GLU A 132 1.98 5.15 16.24
C GLU A 132 2.59 4.35 17.41
N ILE A 133 3.59 3.52 17.09
CA ILE A 133 4.28 2.63 18.04
C ILE A 133 5.78 2.95 18.18
N GLY A 134 6.25 4.05 17.59
CA GLY A 134 7.68 4.40 17.58
C GLY A 134 8.54 3.50 16.69
N ALA A 135 7.96 2.95 15.61
CA ALA A 135 8.66 2.05 14.68
C ALA A 135 9.79 2.76 13.91
N GLU A 136 10.96 2.14 13.85
CA GLU A 136 12.14 2.64 13.14
C GLU A 136 12.61 1.68 12.03
N THR A 137 12.54 0.37 12.29
CA THR A 137 12.99 -0.65 11.32
C THR A 137 11.89 -1.04 10.33
N PRO A 138 12.23 -1.59 9.15
CA PRO A 138 11.22 -2.06 8.19
C PRO A 138 10.24 -3.09 8.77
N ASP A 139 10.71 -3.99 9.64
CA ASP A 139 9.88 -5.00 10.30
C ASP A 139 8.95 -4.37 11.35
N GLU A 140 9.42 -3.40 12.14
CA GLU A 140 8.57 -2.65 13.09
C GLU A 140 7.50 -1.82 12.36
N ILE A 141 7.86 -1.20 11.25
CA ILE A 141 6.92 -0.47 10.38
C ILE A 141 5.88 -1.46 9.82
N ALA A 142 6.30 -2.65 9.38
CA ALA A 142 5.37 -3.67 8.92
C ALA A 142 4.39 -4.14 10.01
N VAL A 143 4.86 -4.30 11.25
CA VAL A 143 4.00 -4.61 12.40
C VAL A 143 2.99 -3.48 12.65
N SER A 144 3.42 -2.22 12.58
CA SER A 144 2.52 -1.08 12.78
C SER A 144 1.43 -0.99 11.70
N ILE A 145 1.78 -1.27 10.44
CA ILE A 145 0.86 -1.35 9.30
C ILE A 145 -0.12 -2.51 9.49
N ALA A 146 0.38 -3.69 9.84
CA ALA A 146 -0.45 -4.87 10.05
C ALA A 146 -1.46 -4.66 11.19
N ALA A 147 -1.06 -4.01 12.29
CA ALA A 147 -1.96 -3.66 13.38
C ALA A 147 -3.11 -2.74 12.92
N GLU A 148 -2.82 -1.75 12.08
CA GLU A 148 -3.85 -0.89 11.48
C GLU A 148 -4.78 -1.66 10.55
N ILE A 149 -4.22 -2.51 9.67
CA ILE A 149 -5.01 -3.34 8.74
C ILE A 149 -5.95 -4.28 9.51
N ILE A 150 -5.47 -4.93 10.57
CA ILE A 150 -6.31 -5.80 11.43
C ILE A 150 -7.46 -4.99 12.04
N LYS A 151 -7.18 -3.78 12.54
CA LYS A 151 -8.19 -2.88 13.12
C LYS A 151 -9.26 -2.48 12.12
N VAL A 152 -8.92 -2.31 10.84
CA VAL A 152 -9.90 -2.01 9.78
C VAL A 152 -10.64 -3.28 9.33
N LYS A 153 -9.93 -4.41 9.19
CA LYS A 153 -10.51 -5.69 8.76
C LYS A 153 -11.62 -6.17 9.70
N ASN A 154 -11.39 -6.08 11.01
CA ASN A 154 -12.30 -6.60 12.03
C ASN A 154 -13.43 -5.63 12.42
N LYS A 155 -13.62 -4.55 11.65
CA LYS A 155 -14.75 -3.62 11.77
C LYS A 155 -15.75 -3.84 10.63
#